data_AF-A0A954EZP9-F1
#
_entry.id   AF-A0A954EZP9-F1
#
_cell.length_a   1.000
_cell.length_b   1.000
_cell.length_c   1.000
_cell.angle_alpha   90.00
_cell.angle_beta   90.00
_cell.angle_gamma   90.00
#
_symmetry.space_group_name_H-M   'P 1'
#
loop_
_entity.id
_entity.type
_entity.pdbx_description
1 polymer ?
#
loop_
_entity_poly.entity_id
_entity_poly.type
_entity_poly.pdbx_seq_one_letter_code
_entity_poly.pdbx_strand_id
1 'polypeptide(L)'
;MLVRTLTFVVMATVVGLVPVQAESLLVEAESFDEHGGWKLDTQFIRQMGSPYLLAHGLGRPVGDAETTVTVPTAGTYHVFVRTKDWVARWEAPGSPGRFQVLVNGKPLETTFGTKGAEWHWQPGGTVTVDNPEVKISLHDLTGFDGRCDAIYLTTDGQAPPNEGDILTGWRREALGLSDEPTLKDGYDLVVIGGGYSGMGAAISAARAGCKVALIQDRPVLGGNGSSEVRVWAMGNIRRGKYPRIGEIVEEFSDHATKSPGTYEEFEDAKKEAIVRAEPNIDLFLNHHAYQVDTDGDHITAVYAFDTRTSEHKKFVGNFFSDCTGHGTIGYLAGADWEMEDKGRMGMSNMWAWDEGEKPVPFPETPWALDLTMKDFPYPRDHHGQWFWE
;
A
#
# COMPACT_ATOMS: atom_id res chain seq x y z
N MET A 1 39.90 -6.33 -78.85
CA MET A 1 38.88 -5.61 -78.07
C MET A 1 38.05 -6.65 -77.33
N LEU A 2 38.37 -6.92 -76.05
CA LEU A 2 37.52 -7.57 -75.03
C LEU A 2 38.40 -7.85 -73.80
N VAL A 3 38.38 -6.90 -72.86
CA VAL A 3 38.98 -7.03 -71.54
C VAL A 3 37.98 -7.81 -70.69
N ARG A 4 38.38 -8.98 -70.16
CA ARG A 4 37.59 -9.74 -69.19
C ARG A 4 37.99 -9.31 -67.78
N THR A 5 37.14 -8.54 -67.15
CA THR A 5 37.27 -8.14 -65.74
C THR A 5 36.78 -9.29 -64.86
N LEU A 6 37.66 -9.87 -64.04
CA LEU A 6 37.26 -10.77 -62.95
C LEU A 6 36.77 -9.94 -61.77
N THR A 7 35.50 -10.09 -61.40
CA THR A 7 34.94 -9.51 -60.18
C THR A 7 35.04 -10.54 -59.05
N PHE A 8 35.91 -10.29 -58.08
CA PHE A 8 35.94 -11.03 -56.82
C PHE A 8 34.80 -10.53 -55.93
N VAL A 9 33.85 -11.40 -55.59
CA VAL A 9 32.82 -11.13 -54.59
C VAL A 9 33.38 -11.51 -53.22
N VAL A 10 33.70 -10.50 -52.40
CA VAL A 10 34.04 -10.69 -50.98
C VAL A 10 32.72 -10.77 -50.21
N MET A 11 32.41 -11.97 -49.70
CA MET A 11 31.26 -12.19 -48.83
C MET A 11 31.66 -11.76 -47.40
N ALA A 12 31.27 -10.55 -46.99
CA ALA A 12 31.50 -10.06 -45.65
C ALA A 12 30.47 -10.68 -44.70
N THR A 13 30.92 -11.57 -43.82
CA THR A 13 30.12 -12.13 -42.73
C THR A 13 29.92 -11.03 -41.68
N VAL A 14 28.74 -10.40 -41.67
CA VAL A 14 28.33 -9.50 -40.60
C VAL A 14 27.93 -10.37 -39.41
N VAL A 15 28.82 -10.50 -38.43
CA VAL A 15 28.48 -11.02 -37.11
C VAL A 15 27.67 -9.93 -36.42
N GLY A 16 26.35 -10.05 -36.42
CA GLY A 16 25.48 -9.19 -35.63
C GLY A 16 25.80 -9.40 -34.15
N LEU A 17 26.35 -8.38 -33.50
CA LEU A 17 26.34 -8.30 -32.04
C LEU A 17 24.89 -8.18 -31.62
N VAL A 18 24.30 -9.27 -31.15
CA VAL A 18 23.05 -9.22 -30.39
C VAL A 18 23.39 -8.47 -29.11
N PRO A 19 22.79 -7.30 -28.83
CA PRO A 19 22.98 -6.65 -27.56
C PRO A 19 22.54 -7.63 -26.47
N VAL A 20 23.45 -7.99 -25.57
CA VAL A 20 23.10 -8.73 -24.36
C VAL A 20 22.28 -7.74 -23.53
N GLN A 21 20.96 -7.90 -23.56
CA GLN A 21 20.05 -7.12 -22.75
C GLN A 21 20.30 -7.51 -21.29
N ALA A 22 20.37 -6.52 -20.39
CA ALA A 22 20.52 -6.79 -18.97
C ALA A 22 19.28 -7.55 -18.47
N GLU A 23 19.50 -8.62 -17.73
CA GLU A 23 18.41 -9.37 -17.11
C GLU A 23 18.09 -8.70 -15.77
N SER A 24 16.81 -8.43 -15.53
CA SER A 24 16.35 -7.83 -14.28
C SER A 24 15.00 -8.36 -13.83
N LEU A 25 14.76 -8.20 -12.53
CA LEU A 25 13.51 -8.57 -11.88
C LEU A 25 13.18 -7.55 -10.79
N LEU A 26 11.99 -6.96 -10.88
CA LEU A 26 11.39 -6.19 -9.78
C LEU A 26 10.47 -7.10 -8.98
N VAL A 27 10.66 -7.12 -7.67
CA VAL A 27 9.81 -7.82 -6.71
C VAL A 27 9.23 -6.80 -5.75
N GLU A 28 7.93 -6.54 -5.87
CA GLU A 28 7.20 -5.66 -4.95
C GLU A 28 7.00 -6.37 -3.61
N ALA A 29 7.24 -5.67 -2.50
CA ALA A 29 7.14 -6.29 -1.18
C ALA A 29 5.69 -6.67 -0.85
N GLU A 30 4.72 -5.85 -1.29
CA GLU A 30 3.30 -6.12 -1.16
C GLU A 30 2.86 -7.42 -1.85
N SER A 31 3.56 -7.83 -2.91
CA SER A 31 3.27 -9.04 -3.69
C SER A 31 3.82 -10.31 -3.07
N PHE A 32 4.45 -10.24 -1.89
CA PHE A 32 4.95 -11.42 -1.21
C PHE A 32 3.80 -12.38 -0.85
N ASP A 33 4.05 -13.68 -1.01
CA ASP A 33 3.08 -14.75 -0.75
C ASP A 33 2.67 -14.78 0.73
N GLU A 34 3.64 -14.61 1.62
CA GLU A 34 3.44 -14.54 3.06
C GLU A 34 4.05 -13.24 3.61
N HIS A 35 3.28 -12.47 4.36
CA HIS A 35 3.80 -11.25 5.01
C HIS A 35 4.39 -11.53 6.40
N GLY A 36 4.20 -12.74 6.94
CA GLY A 36 4.61 -13.08 8.30
C GLY A 36 3.98 -12.11 9.32
N GLY A 37 4.82 -11.35 10.01
CA GLY A 37 4.36 -10.28 10.90
C GLY A 37 4.48 -8.86 10.31
N TRP A 38 4.99 -8.73 9.07
CA TRP A 38 4.97 -7.46 8.34
C TRP A 38 3.53 -7.08 7.96
N LYS A 39 3.26 -5.78 7.91
CA LYS A 39 1.97 -5.21 7.56
C LYS A 39 2.06 -4.50 6.22
N LEU A 40 1.07 -4.73 5.36
CA LEU A 40 0.90 -3.97 4.14
C LEU A 40 0.40 -2.56 4.49
N ASP A 41 1.20 -1.55 4.19
CA ASP A 41 0.85 -0.14 4.35
C ASP A 41 0.47 0.45 2.99
N THR A 42 -0.74 1.01 2.91
CA THR A 42 -1.32 1.65 1.72
C THR A 42 -1.54 3.15 1.90
N GLN A 43 -1.17 3.71 3.05
CA GLN A 43 -1.49 5.11 3.39
C GLN A 43 -0.56 6.09 2.67
N PHE A 44 0.65 5.66 2.33
CA PHE A 44 1.68 6.53 1.71
C PHE A 44 1.79 6.39 0.19
N ILE A 45 0.87 5.66 -0.46
CA ILE A 45 0.91 5.40 -1.91
C ILE A 45 1.09 6.70 -2.71
N ARG A 46 0.41 7.79 -2.33
CA ARG A 46 0.49 9.07 -3.07
C ARG A 46 1.80 9.82 -2.88
N GLN A 47 2.59 9.49 -1.86
CA GLN A 47 3.87 10.12 -1.56
C GLN A 47 5.05 9.35 -2.15
N MET A 48 4.93 8.04 -2.34
CA MET A 48 6.03 7.18 -2.80
C MET A 48 5.75 6.30 -4.02
N GLY A 49 4.51 6.32 -4.52
CA GLY A 49 4.09 5.67 -5.76
C GLY A 49 3.60 4.23 -5.61
N SER A 50 3.69 3.64 -4.42
CA SER A 50 3.33 2.24 -4.16
C SER A 50 2.99 1.97 -2.69
N PRO A 51 2.27 0.87 -2.41
CA PRO A 51 2.26 0.22 -1.10
C PRO A 51 3.66 -0.23 -0.69
N TYR A 52 3.81 -0.63 0.58
CA TYR A 52 5.05 -1.23 1.08
C TYR A 52 4.78 -2.11 2.29
N LEU A 53 5.75 -2.97 2.65
CA LEU A 53 5.69 -3.75 3.88
C LEU A 53 6.37 -3.03 5.06
N LEU A 54 5.68 -3.04 6.20
CA LEU A 54 6.07 -2.41 7.46
C LEU A 54 6.22 -3.43 8.60
N ALA A 55 7.40 -3.52 9.20
CA ALA A 55 7.67 -4.38 10.35
C ALA A 55 7.31 -3.70 11.69
N HIS A 56 6.03 -3.70 12.05
CA HIS A 56 5.55 -3.09 13.30
C HIS A 56 5.44 -4.11 14.45
N GLY A 57 6.54 -4.34 15.15
CA GLY A 57 6.66 -5.37 16.19
C GLY A 57 6.75 -4.85 17.63
N LEU A 58 6.56 -3.54 17.85
CA LEU A 58 6.66 -2.88 19.16
C LEU A 58 8.00 -3.17 19.87
N GLY A 59 9.10 -3.13 19.11
CA GLY A 59 10.45 -3.40 19.59
C GLY A 59 10.82 -4.87 19.70
N ARG A 60 9.96 -5.78 19.21
CA ARG A 60 10.29 -7.19 19.03
C ARG A 60 10.26 -7.51 17.54
N PRO A 61 11.31 -8.14 16.99
CA PRO A 61 11.30 -8.56 15.60
C PRO A 61 10.03 -9.33 15.23
N VAL A 62 9.42 -8.96 14.11
CA VAL A 62 8.25 -9.67 13.57
C VAL A 62 8.67 -10.89 12.76
N GLY A 63 7.73 -11.81 12.50
CA GLY A 63 7.99 -12.96 11.63
C GLY A 63 8.29 -12.54 10.19
N ASP A 64 9.16 -13.29 9.52
CA ASP A 64 9.64 -12.99 8.17
C ASP A 64 8.51 -12.91 7.14
N ALA A 65 8.60 -11.95 6.23
CA ALA A 65 7.81 -11.97 5.00
C ALA A 65 8.58 -12.75 3.94
N GLU A 66 7.92 -13.63 3.19
CA GLU A 66 8.56 -14.53 2.23
C GLU A 66 7.79 -14.63 0.91
N THR A 67 8.54 -14.83 -0.17
CA THR A 67 8.01 -15.19 -1.48
C THR A 67 9.01 -16.00 -2.27
N THR A 68 8.54 -16.71 -3.29
CA THR A 68 9.40 -17.39 -4.26
C THR A 68 9.19 -16.78 -5.64
N VAL A 69 10.28 -16.30 -6.24
CA VAL A 69 10.28 -15.67 -7.56
C VAL A 69 11.16 -16.45 -8.52
N THR A 70 10.96 -16.23 -9.82
CA THR A 70 11.84 -16.79 -10.86
C THR A 70 12.62 -15.66 -11.50
N VAL A 71 13.95 -15.64 -11.33
CA VAL A 71 14.82 -14.73 -12.08
C VAL A 71 14.94 -15.19 -13.54
N PRO A 72 15.18 -14.29 -14.51
CA PRO A 72 15.21 -14.68 -15.93
C PRO A 72 16.26 -15.74 -16.27
N THR A 73 17.44 -15.66 -15.65
CA THR A 73 18.55 -16.58 -15.89
C THR A 73 19.34 -16.85 -14.59
N ALA A 74 19.98 -18.02 -14.50
CA ALA A 74 20.98 -18.26 -13.46
C ALA A 74 22.21 -17.36 -13.71
N GLY A 75 22.76 -16.76 -12.65
CA GLY A 75 23.86 -15.81 -12.77
C GLY A 75 24.10 -14.98 -11.51
N THR A 76 24.98 -14.00 -11.61
CA THR A 76 25.24 -13.05 -10.53
C THR A 76 24.37 -11.81 -10.72
N TYR A 77 23.60 -11.47 -9.69
CA TYR A 77 22.73 -10.30 -9.66
C TYR A 77 23.21 -9.32 -8.61
N HIS A 78 23.17 -8.03 -8.96
CA HIS A 78 23.20 -6.93 -8.02
C HIS A 78 21.80 -6.76 -7.43
N VAL A 79 21.73 -6.59 -6.11
CA VAL A 79 20.46 -6.41 -5.38
C VAL A 79 20.35 -4.97 -4.92
N PHE A 80 19.21 -4.34 -5.17
CA PHE A 80 18.81 -3.05 -4.63
C PHE A 80 17.50 -3.20 -3.87
N VAL A 81 17.35 -2.47 -2.76
CA VAL A 81 16.13 -2.48 -1.95
C VAL A 81 15.62 -1.06 -1.81
N ARG A 82 14.36 -0.80 -2.18
CA ARG A 82 13.73 0.51 -1.99
C ARG A 82 13.24 0.63 -0.55
N THR A 83 13.88 1.50 0.21
CA THR A 83 13.70 1.66 1.66
C THR A 83 14.06 3.10 2.07
N LYS A 84 13.86 3.42 3.36
CA LYS A 84 14.43 4.62 4.00
C LYS A 84 14.77 4.37 5.46
N ASP A 85 15.67 5.17 6.00
CA ASP A 85 15.80 5.36 7.44
C ASP A 85 14.76 6.39 7.88
N TRP A 86 13.68 5.89 8.48
CA TRP A 86 12.54 6.71 8.82
C TRP A 86 12.80 7.71 9.94
N VAL A 87 13.85 7.52 10.74
CA VAL A 87 14.24 8.49 11.78
C VAL A 87 15.28 9.50 11.31
N ALA A 88 15.90 9.29 10.15
CA ALA A 88 16.98 10.15 9.67
C ALA A 88 16.58 11.63 9.53
N ARG A 89 15.29 11.91 9.26
CA ARG A 89 14.75 13.28 9.21
C ARG A 89 14.86 14.06 10.53
N TRP A 90 15.03 13.38 11.65
CA TRP A 90 15.20 13.99 12.97
C TRP A 90 16.66 13.99 13.44
N GLU A 91 17.60 13.51 12.62
CA GLU A 91 19.02 13.37 12.98
C GLU A 91 19.23 12.59 14.29
N ALA A 92 18.30 11.70 14.62
CA ALA A 92 18.32 10.91 15.84
C ALA A 92 19.38 9.80 15.77
N PRO A 93 19.99 9.41 16.91
CA PRO A 93 20.98 8.35 16.93
C PRO A 93 20.33 6.97 16.70
N GLY A 94 20.88 6.22 15.75
CA GLY A 94 20.48 4.84 15.44
C GLY A 94 19.43 4.75 14.31
N SER A 95 19.15 3.51 13.90
CA SER A 95 18.18 3.18 12.84
C SER A 95 17.26 2.07 13.34
N PRO A 96 16.09 2.40 13.91
CA PRO A 96 15.17 1.41 14.46
C PRO A 96 14.44 0.59 13.41
N GLY A 97 14.40 0.98 12.13
CA GLY A 97 13.74 0.21 11.07
C GLY A 97 14.67 -0.77 10.34
N ARG A 98 15.63 -1.40 11.02
CA ARG A 98 16.63 -2.26 10.38
C ARG A 98 16.07 -3.63 10.03
N PHE A 99 16.44 -4.11 8.84
CA PHE A 99 16.09 -5.46 8.39
C PHE A 99 17.17 -6.02 7.47
N GLN A 100 17.11 -7.33 7.21
CA GLN A 100 17.92 -8.00 6.20
C GLN A 100 17.02 -8.54 5.09
N VAL A 101 17.58 -8.59 3.88
CA VAL A 101 17.02 -9.39 2.80
C VAL A 101 17.81 -10.70 2.75
N LEU A 102 17.09 -11.83 2.72
CA LEU A 102 17.67 -13.15 2.55
C LEU A 102 17.34 -13.64 1.13
N VAL A 103 18.34 -14.24 0.48
CA VAL A 103 18.19 -14.88 -0.83
C VAL A 103 18.54 -16.36 -0.67
N ASN A 104 17.57 -17.24 -0.91
CA ASN A 104 17.67 -18.68 -0.63
C ASN A 104 18.13 -18.98 0.81
N GLY A 105 17.57 -18.24 1.77
CA GLY A 105 17.87 -18.36 3.20
C GLY A 105 19.24 -17.80 3.62
N LYS A 106 20.02 -17.21 2.70
CA LYS A 106 21.30 -16.57 3.00
C LYS A 106 21.09 -15.06 3.13
N PRO A 107 21.39 -14.43 4.28
CA PRO A 107 21.28 -12.99 4.42
C PRO A 107 22.32 -12.28 3.56
N LEU A 108 21.91 -11.18 2.93
CA LEU A 108 22.86 -10.23 2.33
C LEU A 108 23.70 -9.59 3.44
N GLU A 109 24.95 -9.23 3.11
CA GLU A 109 25.86 -8.56 4.05
C GLU A 109 25.31 -7.19 4.50
N THR A 110 24.53 -6.54 3.63
CA THR A 110 23.95 -5.22 3.89
C THR A 110 22.76 -5.32 4.84
N THR A 111 22.76 -4.50 5.89
CA THR A 111 21.56 -4.17 6.66
C THR A 111 20.82 -2.98 6.04
N PHE A 112 19.54 -3.16 5.76
CA PHE A 112 18.67 -2.17 5.12
C PHE A 112 17.92 -1.30 6.14
N GLY A 113 17.30 -0.21 5.68
CA GLY A 113 16.58 0.74 6.54
C GLY A 113 17.50 1.63 7.37
N THR A 114 18.73 1.84 6.92
CA THR A 114 19.81 2.53 7.67
C THR A 114 20.31 3.80 6.99
N LYS A 115 19.78 4.16 5.83
CA LYS A 115 20.24 5.29 5.02
C LYS A 115 19.04 6.08 4.50
N GLY A 116 19.26 7.36 4.26
CA GLY A 116 18.32 8.25 3.55
C GLY A 116 17.05 8.59 4.35
N ALA A 117 16.76 9.88 4.51
CA ALA A 117 15.47 10.32 5.06
C ALA A 117 14.31 10.11 4.08
N GLU A 118 14.62 10.12 2.78
CA GLU A 118 13.68 9.88 1.69
C GLU A 118 13.79 8.44 1.15
N TRP A 119 12.73 7.98 0.49
CA TRP A 119 12.70 6.70 -0.21
C TRP A 119 13.78 6.66 -1.29
N HIS A 120 14.60 5.62 -1.28
CA HIS A 120 15.69 5.43 -2.23
C HIS A 120 16.05 3.95 -2.39
N TRP A 121 16.77 3.63 -3.46
CA TRP A 121 17.35 2.32 -3.70
C TRP A 121 18.66 2.16 -2.91
N GLN A 122 18.61 1.43 -1.80
CA GLN A 122 19.79 1.07 -1.03
C GLN A 122 20.49 -0.14 -1.68
N PRO A 123 21.78 -0.05 -2.06
CA PRO A 123 22.50 -1.18 -2.64
C PRO A 123 22.74 -2.27 -1.60
N GLY A 124 22.43 -3.52 -1.97
CA GLY A 124 22.52 -4.71 -1.14
C GLY A 124 23.77 -5.57 -1.37
N GLY A 125 24.53 -5.28 -2.42
CA GLY A 125 25.66 -6.09 -2.88
C GLY A 125 25.26 -7.03 -4.02
N THR A 126 25.97 -8.14 -4.15
CA THR A 126 25.73 -9.14 -5.20
C THR A 126 25.38 -10.51 -4.63
N VAL A 127 24.52 -11.24 -5.33
CA VAL A 127 24.18 -12.63 -5.02
C VAL A 127 24.36 -13.50 -6.26
N THR A 128 24.86 -14.71 -6.09
CA THR A 128 24.90 -15.72 -7.16
C THR A 128 23.68 -16.62 -7.04
N VAL A 129 22.95 -16.74 -8.15
CA VAL A 129 21.74 -17.52 -8.30
C VAL A 129 22.04 -18.70 -9.23
N ASP A 130 22.11 -19.91 -8.66
CA ASP A 130 22.41 -21.13 -9.44
C ASP A 130 21.14 -21.76 -10.05
N ASN A 131 20.00 -21.57 -9.39
CA ASN A 131 18.68 -21.99 -9.84
C ASN A 131 17.82 -20.74 -10.07
N PRO A 132 17.18 -20.55 -11.24
CA PRO A 132 16.28 -19.43 -11.49
C PRO A 132 15.18 -19.24 -10.44
N GLU A 133 14.72 -20.31 -9.79
CA GLU A 133 13.79 -20.21 -8.67
C GLU A 133 14.52 -19.77 -7.39
N VAL A 134 14.11 -18.64 -6.85
CA VAL A 134 14.75 -17.96 -5.73
C VAL A 134 13.72 -17.63 -4.66
N LYS A 135 13.98 -18.10 -3.44
CA LYS A 135 13.25 -17.65 -2.25
C LYS A 135 13.82 -16.33 -1.75
N ILE A 136 12.97 -15.34 -1.58
CA ILE A 136 13.31 -14.04 -0.99
C ILE A 136 12.58 -13.90 0.34
N SER A 137 13.30 -13.49 1.39
CA SER A 137 12.70 -13.21 2.70
C SER A 137 13.12 -11.84 3.23
N LEU A 138 12.20 -11.12 3.87
CA LEU A 138 12.47 -9.93 4.67
C LEU A 138 12.54 -10.32 6.15
N HIS A 139 13.73 -10.17 6.74
CA HIS A 139 13.98 -10.49 8.14
C HIS A 139 14.12 -9.21 8.97
N ASP A 140 13.14 -8.94 9.83
CA ASP A 140 13.17 -7.80 10.74
C ASP A 140 14.24 -7.99 11.83
N LEU A 141 15.03 -6.96 12.11
CA LEU A 141 16.08 -7.01 13.13
C LEU A 141 15.73 -6.27 14.42
N THR A 142 14.65 -5.50 14.42
CA THR A 142 14.41 -4.49 15.47
C THR A 142 12.99 -4.43 15.98
N GLY A 143 11.98 -4.76 15.17
CA GLY A 143 10.58 -4.61 15.57
C GLY A 143 10.08 -3.18 15.60
N PHE A 144 10.81 -2.23 14.99
CA PHE A 144 10.47 -0.81 15.00
C PHE A 144 10.40 -0.24 13.58
N ASP A 145 9.38 -0.66 12.84
CA ASP A 145 8.94 -0.06 11.59
C ASP A 145 9.99 -0.15 10.48
N GLY A 146 10.59 -1.33 10.29
CA GLY A 146 11.34 -1.62 9.07
C GLY A 146 10.45 -1.43 7.84
N ARG A 147 10.94 -0.80 6.78
CA ARG A 147 10.14 -0.45 5.59
C ARG A 147 10.79 -1.00 4.33
N CYS A 148 10.07 -1.85 3.61
CA CYS A 148 10.51 -2.37 2.33
C CYS A 148 9.42 -2.16 1.30
N ASP A 149 9.69 -1.38 0.26
CA ASP A 149 8.79 -1.18 -0.88
C ASP A 149 9.03 -2.26 -1.94
N ALA A 150 10.26 -2.39 -2.42
CA ALA A 150 10.57 -3.35 -3.46
C ALA A 150 12.03 -3.80 -3.43
N ILE A 151 12.29 -4.95 -4.03
CA ILE A 151 13.62 -5.52 -4.25
C ILE A 151 13.83 -5.62 -5.75
N TYR A 152 14.95 -5.07 -6.23
CA TYR A 152 15.33 -5.12 -7.64
C TYR A 152 16.62 -5.93 -7.79
N LEU A 153 16.57 -6.94 -8.63
CA LEU A 153 17.72 -7.76 -9.02
C LEU A 153 18.10 -7.40 -10.45
N THR A 154 19.38 -7.14 -10.72
CA THR A 154 19.88 -6.86 -12.08
C THR A 154 21.28 -7.41 -12.32
N THR A 155 21.58 -7.85 -13.55
CA THR A 155 22.92 -8.28 -13.95
C THR A 155 23.89 -7.13 -14.29
N ASP A 156 23.40 -5.92 -14.57
CA ASP A 156 24.23 -4.77 -15.01
C ASP A 156 24.68 -3.82 -13.88
N GLY A 157 24.16 -4.05 -12.67
CA GLY A 157 24.47 -3.26 -11.48
C GLY A 157 23.92 -1.84 -11.48
N GLN A 158 23.01 -1.48 -12.39
CA GLN A 158 22.37 -0.17 -12.38
C GLN A 158 21.12 -0.18 -11.49
N ALA A 159 21.01 0.83 -10.62
CA ALA A 159 19.78 1.05 -9.87
C ALA A 159 18.66 1.49 -10.82
N PRO A 160 17.41 1.07 -10.59
CA PRO A 160 16.28 1.52 -11.40
C PRO A 160 15.90 2.96 -11.02
N PRO A 161 15.02 3.64 -11.79
CA PRO A 161 14.54 4.97 -11.45
C PRO A 161 13.91 5.01 -10.05
N ASN A 162 14.04 6.14 -9.37
CA ASN A 162 13.50 6.36 -8.02
C ASN A 162 12.36 7.39 -8.04
N GLU A 163 11.43 7.19 -8.96
CA GLU A 163 10.26 8.06 -9.15
C GLU A 163 9.21 7.79 -8.06
N GLY A 164 8.47 8.83 -7.64
CA GLY A 164 7.43 8.76 -6.62
C GLY A 164 6.00 8.68 -7.18
N ASP A 165 5.85 8.70 -8.50
CA ASP A 165 4.55 8.63 -9.15
C ASP A 165 3.98 7.21 -9.12
N ILE A 166 2.64 7.12 -9.12
CA ILE A 166 1.93 5.84 -9.06
C ILE A 166 2.03 5.12 -10.41
N LEU A 167 2.43 3.84 -10.38
CA LEU A 167 2.53 2.97 -11.56
C LEU A 167 3.25 3.61 -12.75
N THR A 168 4.47 4.10 -12.56
CA THR A 168 5.29 4.67 -13.64
C THR A 168 5.50 3.69 -14.80
N GLY A 169 5.80 4.21 -15.99
CA GLY A 169 6.03 3.37 -17.18
C GLY A 169 7.09 2.30 -16.96
N TRP A 170 8.22 2.65 -16.34
CA TRP A 170 9.29 1.70 -16.04
C TRP A 170 8.84 0.60 -15.07
N ARG A 171 8.01 0.95 -14.06
CA ARG A 171 7.54 0.01 -13.04
C ARG A 171 6.56 -0.98 -13.66
N ARG A 172 5.64 -0.51 -14.50
CA ARG A 172 4.74 -1.37 -15.27
C ARG A 172 5.50 -2.32 -16.19
N GLU A 173 6.51 -1.81 -16.91
CA GLU A 173 7.38 -2.63 -17.76
C GLU A 173 8.12 -3.70 -16.96
N ALA A 174 8.74 -3.33 -15.83
CA ALA A 174 9.48 -4.25 -14.97
C ALA A 174 8.62 -5.35 -14.34
N LEU A 175 7.33 -5.09 -14.13
CA LEU A 175 6.35 -6.05 -13.62
C LEU A 175 5.64 -6.84 -14.71
N GLY A 176 5.89 -6.55 -15.99
CA GLY A 176 5.18 -7.16 -17.10
C GLY A 176 3.68 -6.87 -17.10
N LEU A 177 3.27 -5.71 -16.56
CA LEU A 177 1.87 -5.29 -16.56
C LEU A 177 1.43 -4.89 -17.97
N SER A 178 0.17 -5.16 -18.29
CA SER A 178 -0.46 -4.65 -19.52
C SER A 178 -0.43 -3.12 -19.53
N ASP A 179 -0.10 -2.51 -20.66
CA ASP A 179 -0.23 -1.05 -20.82
C ASP A 179 -1.69 -0.59 -20.70
N GLU A 180 -2.62 -1.41 -21.22
CA GLU A 180 -4.05 -1.14 -21.14
C GLU A 180 -4.63 -1.70 -19.83
N PRO A 181 -5.37 -0.90 -19.05
CA PRO A 181 -6.01 -1.37 -17.83
C PRO A 181 -7.19 -2.28 -18.12
N THR A 182 -7.45 -3.22 -17.21
CA THR A 182 -8.63 -4.09 -17.28
C THR A 182 -9.89 -3.24 -17.17
N LEU A 183 -10.69 -3.18 -18.24
CA LEU A 183 -11.93 -2.41 -18.27
C LEU A 183 -13.00 -3.03 -17.37
N LYS A 184 -13.66 -2.19 -16.60
CA LYS A 184 -14.82 -2.49 -15.74
C LYS A 184 -15.91 -1.47 -16.05
N ASP A 185 -16.91 -1.87 -16.83
CA ASP A 185 -18.00 -1.02 -17.31
C ASP A 185 -19.38 -1.58 -16.91
N GLY A 186 -20.44 -0.93 -17.37
CA GLY A 186 -21.82 -1.34 -17.08
C GLY A 186 -22.34 -0.95 -15.69
N TYR A 187 -21.65 -0.04 -15.00
CA TYR A 187 -22.09 0.46 -13.70
C TYR A 187 -22.94 1.72 -13.83
N ASP A 188 -24.03 1.76 -13.08
CA ASP A 188 -24.79 2.98 -12.87
C ASP A 188 -24.08 3.90 -11.88
N LEU A 189 -23.44 3.33 -10.85
CA LEU A 189 -22.73 4.07 -9.82
C LEU A 189 -21.37 3.42 -9.50
N VAL A 190 -20.30 4.21 -9.54
CA VAL A 190 -18.98 3.83 -9.02
C VAL A 190 -18.76 4.54 -7.69
N VAL A 191 -18.64 3.78 -6.61
CA VAL A 191 -18.39 4.28 -5.25
C VAL A 191 -16.93 4.01 -4.89
N ILE A 192 -16.19 5.07 -4.54
CA ILE A 192 -14.76 4.98 -4.22
C ILE A 192 -14.57 5.24 -2.72
N GLY A 193 -14.20 4.20 -1.98
CA GLY A 193 -14.02 4.19 -0.53
C GLY A 193 -15.09 3.37 0.17
N GLY A 194 -14.72 2.21 0.72
CA GLY A 194 -15.56 1.28 1.49
C GLY A 194 -15.75 1.63 2.96
N GLY A 195 -15.70 2.92 3.31
CA GLY A 195 -16.05 3.41 4.65
C GLY A 195 -17.56 3.39 4.92
N TYR A 196 -17.99 3.88 6.09
CA TYR A 196 -19.41 3.97 6.45
C TYR A 196 -20.25 4.74 5.42
N SER A 197 -19.72 5.84 4.89
CA SER A 197 -20.39 6.63 3.83
C SER A 197 -20.52 5.85 2.52
N GLY A 198 -19.43 5.22 2.05
CA GLY A 198 -19.43 4.50 0.79
C GLY A 198 -20.21 3.18 0.83
N MET A 199 -20.13 2.42 1.92
CA MET A 199 -21.01 1.26 2.11
C MET A 199 -22.49 1.69 2.12
N GLY A 200 -22.82 2.76 2.84
CA GLY A 200 -24.18 3.30 2.86
C GLY A 200 -24.66 3.72 1.48
N ALA A 201 -23.82 4.42 0.71
CA ALA A 201 -24.12 4.82 -0.66
C ALA A 201 -24.32 3.61 -1.59
N ALA A 202 -23.39 2.64 -1.54
CA ALA A 202 -23.42 1.47 -2.39
C ALA A 202 -24.64 0.57 -2.12
N ILE A 203 -24.92 0.25 -0.86
CA ILE A 203 -26.08 -0.57 -0.46
C ILE A 203 -27.38 0.14 -0.83
N SER A 204 -27.47 1.45 -0.55
CA SER A 204 -28.67 2.23 -0.89
C SER A 204 -28.93 2.25 -2.39
N ALA A 205 -27.88 2.46 -3.21
CA ALA A 205 -28.00 2.47 -4.66
C ALA A 205 -28.36 1.09 -5.23
N ALA A 206 -27.70 0.04 -4.74
CA ALA A 206 -27.96 -1.34 -5.16
C ALA A 206 -29.41 -1.76 -4.91
N ARG A 207 -29.95 -1.45 -3.72
CA ARG A 207 -31.35 -1.72 -3.35
C ARG A 207 -32.35 -0.87 -4.12
N ALA A 208 -31.93 0.28 -4.65
CA ALA A 208 -32.71 1.10 -5.58
C ALA A 208 -32.65 0.59 -7.03
N GLY A 209 -31.88 -0.46 -7.31
CA GLY A 209 -31.78 -1.11 -8.62
C GLY A 209 -30.56 -0.72 -9.45
N CYS A 210 -29.67 0.12 -8.94
CA CYS A 210 -28.43 0.50 -9.64
C CYS A 210 -27.41 -0.64 -9.63
N LYS A 211 -26.71 -0.88 -10.74
CA LYS A 211 -25.48 -1.70 -10.74
C LYS A 211 -24.32 -0.86 -10.18
N VAL A 212 -23.66 -1.36 -9.15
CA VAL A 212 -22.66 -0.61 -8.36
C VAL A 212 -21.29 -1.29 -8.40
N ALA A 213 -20.23 -0.51 -8.64
CA ALA A 213 -18.87 -0.88 -8.29
C ALA A 213 -18.50 -0.24 -6.95
N LEU A 214 -18.18 -1.03 -5.92
CA LEU A 214 -17.66 -0.51 -4.65
C LEU A 214 -16.15 -0.81 -4.57
N ILE A 215 -15.34 0.24 -4.62
CA ILE A 215 -13.88 0.18 -4.66
C ILE A 215 -13.33 0.55 -3.28
N GLN A 216 -12.52 -0.32 -2.68
CA GLN A 216 -11.89 -0.11 -1.39
C GLN A 216 -10.40 -0.45 -1.46
N ASP A 217 -9.56 0.45 -0.99
CA ASP A 217 -8.09 0.40 -1.10
C ASP A 217 -7.42 -0.67 -0.21
N ARG A 218 -8.17 -1.21 0.76
CA ARG A 218 -7.71 -2.17 1.77
C ARG A 218 -8.49 -3.48 1.73
N PRO A 219 -8.03 -4.55 2.40
CA PRO A 219 -8.68 -5.85 2.35
C PRO A 219 -9.98 -5.92 3.17
N VAL A 220 -10.34 -4.87 3.93
CA VAL A 220 -11.54 -4.83 4.76
C VAL A 220 -12.34 -3.55 4.53
N LEU A 221 -13.65 -3.65 4.79
CA LEU A 221 -14.60 -2.54 4.76
C LEU A 221 -14.72 -1.87 6.13
N GLY A 222 -15.32 -0.67 6.17
CA GLY A 222 -15.56 0.08 7.40
C GLY A 222 -14.74 1.37 7.52
N GLY A 223 -13.72 1.55 6.68
CA GLY A 223 -12.84 2.73 6.75
C GLY A 223 -12.16 2.80 8.12
N ASN A 224 -12.30 3.92 8.83
CA ASN A 224 -11.77 4.05 10.18
C ASN A 224 -12.47 3.13 11.21
N GLY A 225 -13.70 2.69 10.94
CA GLY A 225 -14.41 1.70 11.75
C GLY A 225 -14.24 0.26 11.27
N SER A 226 -13.11 -0.02 10.63
CA SER A 226 -12.63 -1.39 10.42
C SER A 226 -11.73 -1.82 11.57
N SER A 227 -11.41 -3.12 11.62
CA SER A 227 -10.45 -3.67 12.57
C SER A 227 -9.02 -3.14 12.43
N GLU A 228 -8.68 -2.47 11.31
CA GLU A 228 -7.35 -1.88 11.07
C GLU A 228 -7.14 -0.60 11.87
N VAL A 229 -8.16 0.26 11.95
CA VAL A 229 -8.07 1.61 12.57
C VAL A 229 -8.83 1.70 13.89
N ARG A 230 -9.92 0.93 14.03
CA ARG A 230 -10.64 0.72 15.28
C ARG A 230 -11.31 1.96 15.88
N VAL A 231 -11.86 2.83 15.04
CA VAL A 231 -12.75 3.93 15.47
C VAL A 231 -14.19 3.48 15.39
N TRP A 232 -14.86 3.35 16.54
CA TRP A 232 -16.22 2.79 16.63
C TRP A 232 -17.26 3.52 15.77
N ALA A 233 -18.34 2.82 15.44
CA ALA A 233 -19.54 3.46 14.92
C ALA A 233 -20.25 4.23 16.04
N MET A 234 -20.25 5.56 15.96
CA MET A 234 -21.05 6.39 16.84
C MET A 234 -21.80 7.49 16.12
N GLY A 235 -22.98 7.84 16.64
CA GLY A 235 -23.83 8.88 16.08
C GLY A 235 -25.27 8.81 16.57
N ASN A 236 -25.93 9.96 16.63
CA ASN A 236 -27.36 10.02 16.92
C ASN A 236 -28.16 9.84 15.63
N ILE A 237 -28.69 8.63 15.42
CA ILE A 237 -29.55 8.29 14.28
C ILE A 237 -31.04 8.32 14.66
N ARG A 238 -31.92 8.31 13.66
CA ARG A 238 -33.39 8.26 13.82
C ARG A 238 -33.99 9.34 14.75
N ARG A 239 -33.44 10.56 14.73
CA ARG A 239 -33.92 11.69 15.57
C ARG A 239 -34.84 12.64 14.79
N GLY A 240 -35.88 13.13 15.47
CA GLY A 240 -36.69 14.26 15.02
C GLY A 240 -37.35 14.05 13.65
N LYS A 241 -37.05 14.95 12.70
CA LYS A 241 -37.63 14.94 11.34
C LYS A 241 -37.14 13.80 10.45
N TYR A 242 -36.11 13.06 10.88
CA TYR A 242 -35.45 12.05 10.07
C TYR A 242 -35.46 10.66 10.75
N PRO A 243 -36.65 10.08 10.98
CA PRO A 243 -36.78 8.82 11.74
C PRO A 243 -36.16 7.60 11.04
N ARG A 244 -35.87 7.70 9.74
CA ARG A 244 -35.27 6.62 8.92
C ARG A 244 -33.78 6.81 8.64
N ILE A 245 -33.18 7.95 9.02
CA ILE A 245 -31.73 8.14 8.84
C ILE A 245 -30.99 7.13 9.71
N GLY A 246 -30.08 6.40 9.08
CA GLY A 246 -29.24 5.39 9.72
C GLY A 246 -29.74 3.95 9.59
N GLU A 247 -30.90 3.69 8.98
CA GLU A 247 -31.44 2.32 8.84
C GLU A 247 -30.44 1.37 8.17
N ILE A 248 -29.88 1.76 7.01
CA ILE A 248 -28.87 0.97 6.30
C ILE A 248 -27.57 0.87 7.11
N VAL A 249 -27.17 1.95 7.78
CA VAL A 249 -25.91 1.99 8.56
C VAL A 249 -25.96 1.04 9.74
N GLU A 250 -27.08 1.01 10.49
CA GLU A 250 -27.27 0.08 11.62
C GLU A 250 -27.07 -1.39 11.25
N GLU A 251 -27.37 -1.78 10.01
CA GLU A 251 -27.20 -3.17 9.56
C GLU A 251 -25.74 -3.62 9.65
N PHE A 252 -24.79 -2.73 9.32
CA PHE A 252 -23.36 -3.05 9.26
C PHE A 252 -22.50 -2.34 10.32
N SER A 253 -23.08 -1.48 11.16
CA SER A 253 -22.38 -0.86 12.29
C SER A 253 -21.74 -1.90 13.20
N ASP A 254 -20.55 -1.59 13.68
CA ASP A 254 -19.92 -2.31 14.78
C ASP A 254 -20.60 -2.00 16.13
N HIS A 255 -20.29 -2.82 17.13
CA HIS A 255 -20.79 -2.70 18.50
C HIS A 255 -19.64 -2.65 19.51
N ALA A 256 -18.54 -2.01 19.14
CA ALA A 256 -17.37 -1.88 20.01
C ALA A 256 -17.72 -1.10 21.29
N THR A 257 -17.23 -1.60 22.42
CA THR A 257 -17.48 -0.98 23.74
C THR A 257 -16.57 0.21 24.03
N LYS A 258 -15.50 0.36 23.26
CA LYS A 258 -14.47 1.41 23.37
C LYS A 258 -13.85 1.72 22.00
N SER A 259 -13.18 2.87 21.92
CA SER A 259 -12.42 3.29 20.74
C SER A 259 -11.01 3.76 21.17
N PRO A 260 -9.94 3.03 20.82
CA PRO A 260 -9.92 1.79 20.05
C PRO A 260 -10.44 0.57 20.82
N GLY A 261 -11.21 -0.29 20.14
CA GLY A 261 -11.68 -1.60 20.61
C GLY A 261 -10.73 -2.76 20.30
N THR A 262 -11.13 -3.99 20.64
CA THR A 262 -10.44 -5.19 20.16
C THR A 262 -10.70 -5.39 18.67
N TYR A 263 -9.89 -6.22 18.00
CA TYR A 263 -10.02 -6.49 16.58
C TYR A 263 -11.42 -7.02 16.21
N GLU A 264 -11.94 -7.94 17.04
CA GLU A 264 -13.18 -8.67 16.83
C GLU A 264 -14.42 -7.78 16.98
N GLU A 265 -14.33 -6.74 17.81
CA GLU A 265 -15.43 -5.80 18.06
C GLU A 265 -15.84 -4.99 16.82
N PHE A 266 -14.98 -4.88 15.81
CA PHE A 266 -15.24 -4.14 14.58
C PHE A 266 -16.00 -4.92 13.51
N GLU A 267 -16.27 -6.21 13.72
CA GLU A 267 -17.19 -7.00 12.88
C GLU A 267 -16.91 -6.94 11.35
N ASP A 268 -15.65 -6.93 10.91
CA ASP A 268 -15.29 -6.80 9.48
C ASP A 268 -16.00 -7.83 8.58
N ALA A 269 -16.07 -9.09 9.05
CA ALA A 269 -16.75 -10.16 8.32
C ALA A 269 -18.26 -9.90 8.13
N LYS A 270 -18.92 -9.25 9.10
CA LYS A 270 -20.33 -8.86 8.99
C LYS A 270 -20.50 -7.77 7.94
N LYS A 271 -19.63 -6.76 7.94
CA LYS A 271 -19.64 -5.67 6.95
C LYS A 271 -19.51 -6.22 5.52
N GLU A 272 -18.55 -7.11 5.31
CA GLU A 272 -18.34 -7.76 4.01
C GLU A 272 -19.50 -8.66 3.62
N ALA A 273 -20.03 -9.48 4.55
CA ALA A 273 -21.16 -10.36 4.28
C ALA A 273 -22.41 -9.59 3.82
N ILE A 274 -22.70 -8.44 4.43
CA ILE A 274 -23.83 -7.58 4.04
C ILE A 274 -23.64 -7.03 2.63
N VAL A 275 -22.46 -6.46 2.33
CA VAL A 275 -22.18 -5.92 0.99
C VAL A 275 -22.23 -7.02 -0.07
N ARG A 276 -21.65 -8.19 0.19
CA ARG A 276 -21.66 -9.32 -0.75
C ARG A 276 -23.03 -9.95 -0.93
N ALA A 277 -23.97 -9.74 -0.01
CA ALA A 277 -25.34 -10.21 -0.15
C ALA A 277 -26.16 -9.37 -1.15
N GLU A 278 -25.71 -8.15 -1.48
CA GLU A 278 -26.38 -7.30 -2.45
C GLU A 278 -26.04 -7.74 -3.89
N PRO A 279 -27.00 -8.24 -4.68
CA PRO A 279 -26.73 -8.82 -6.00
C PRO A 279 -26.26 -7.80 -7.04
N ASN A 280 -26.49 -6.52 -6.78
CA ASN A 280 -26.14 -5.43 -7.68
C ASN A 280 -24.80 -4.77 -7.32
N ILE A 281 -24.05 -5.25 -6.31
CA ILE A 281 -22.73 -4.71 -5.96
C ILE A 281 -21.63 -5.66 -6.44
N ASP A 282 -20.71 -5.14 -7.25
CA ASP A 282 -19.40 -5.74 -7.45
C ASP A 282 -18.41 -5.08 -6.48
N LEU A 283 -17.90 -5.87 -5.53
CA LEU A 283 -16.97 -5.41 -4.49
C LEU A 283 -15.51 -5.63 -4.91
N PHE A 284 -14.73 -4.57 -4.93
CA PHE A 284 -13.30 -4.54 -5.25
C PHE A 284 -12.49 -4.12 -4.03
N LEU A 285 -12.03 -5.10 -3.25
CA LEU A 285 -11.11 -4.88 -2.12
C LEU A 285 -9.67 -4.78 -2.63
N ASN A 286 -8.78 -4.16 -1.86
CA ASN A 286 -7.39 -3.90 -2.23
C ASN A 286 -7.23 -3.07 -3.53
N HIS A 287 -8.16 -2.19 -3.88
CA HIS A 287 -8.07 -1.37 -5.10
C HIS A 287 -7.90 0.11 -4.76
N HIS A 288 -6.70 0.65 -4.94
CA HIS A 288 -6.41 2.06 -4.68
C HIS A 288 -6.69 2.92 -5.91
N ALA A 289 -7.70 3.78 -5.82
CA ALA A 289 -8.04 4.71 -6.89
C ALA A 289 -7.02 5.86 -6.96
N TYR A 290 -6.45 6.12 -8.14
CA TYR A 290 -5.32 7.04 -8.31
C TYR A 290 -5.45 8.05 -9.44
N GLN A 291 -6.32 7.81 -10.42
CA GLN A 291 -6.52 8.70 -11.58
C GLN A 291 -8.01 8.78 -11.95
N VAL A 292 -8.39 9.90 -12.58
CA VAL A 292 -9.75 10.18 -13.07
C VAL A 292 -9.66 10.68 -14.51
N ASP A 293 -10.53 10.20 -15.39
CA ASP A 293 -10.76 10.79 -16.71
C ASP A 293 -12.01 11.67 -16.65
N THR A 294 -11.97 12.84 -17.29
CA THR A 294 -13.12 13.75 -17.42
C THR A 294 -13.37 14.15 -18.87
N ASP A 295 -14.64 14.43 -19.20
CA ASP A 295 -15.06 15.18 -20.38
C ASP A 295 -15.70 16.49 -19.90
N GLY A 296 -14.94 17.58 -19.94
CA GLY A 296 -15.34 18.83 -19.28
C GLY A 296 -15.49 18.66 -17.76
N ASP A 297 -16.68 18.92 -17.25
CA ASP A 297 -17.06 18.79 -15.83
C ASP A 297 -17.66 17.43 -15.48
N HIS A 298 -17.69 16.49 -16.43
CA HIS A 298 -18.23 15.15 -16.24
C HIS A 298 -17.12 14.13 -16.05
N ILE A 299 -17.12 13.43 -14.91
CA ILE A 299 -16.25 12.27 -14.70
C ILE A 299 -16.71 11.13 -15.61
N THR A 300 -15.79 10.55 -16.38
CA THR A 300 -16.09 9.44 -17.30
C THR A 300 -15.48 8.11 -16.82
N ALA A 301 -14.37 8.16 -16.08
CA ALA A 301 -13.77 6.96 -15.51
C ALA A 301 -12.92 7.26 -14.28
N VAL A 302 -12.76 6.24 -13.43
CA VAL A 302 -11.77 6.21 -12.35
C VAL A 302 -10.84 5.02 -12.57
N TYR A 303 -9.55 5.19 -12.31
CA TYR A 303 -8.55 4.13 -12.38
C TYR A 303 -8.14 3.73 -10.98
N ALA A 304 -8.04 2.43 -10.75
CA ALA A 304 -7.49 1.88 -9.52
C ALA A 304 -6.53 0.74 -9.83
N PHE A 305 -5.53 0.57 -8.98
CA PHE A 305 -4.64 -0.59 -9.05
C PHE A 305 -4.79 -1.47 -7.81
N ASP A 306 -4.57 -2.76 -7.99
CA ASP A 306 -4.60 -3.72 -6.90
C ASP A 306 -3.36 -3.54 -6.01
N THR A 307 -3.56 -3.27 -4.72
CA THR A 307 -2.49 -2.94 -3.75
C THR A 307 -1.63 -4.12 -3.34
N ARG A 308 -1.82 -5.30 -3.95
CA ARG A 308 -0.96 -6.47 -3.78
C ARG A 308 -0.25 -6.90 -5.06
N THR A 309 -0.83 -6.60 -6.23
CA THR A 309 -0.38 -7.14 -7.52
C THR A 309 -0.08 -6.07 -8.55
N SER A 310 -0.37 -4.81 -8.26
CA SER A 310 -0.25 -3.68 -9.19
C SER A 310 -1.09 -3.79 -10.47
N GLU A 311 -1.97 -4.80 -10.58
CA GLU A 311 -2.91 -4.91 -11.70
C GLU A 311 -3.86 -3.72 -11.70
N HIS A 312 -3.80 -2.92 -12.77
CA HIS A 312 -4.62 -1.72 -12.93
C HIS A 312 -5.92 -1.96 -13.69
N LYS A 313 -6.97 -1.24 -13.27
CA LYS A 313 -8.33 -1.36 -13.77
C LYS A 313 -8.92 0.02 -14.03
N LYS A 314 -9.72 0.13 -15.09
CA LYS A 314 -10.47 1.33 -15.46
C LYS A 314 -11.95 1.11 -15.21
N PHE A 315 -12.54 1.88 -14.32
CA PHE A 315 -13.95 1.81 -13.94
C PHE A 315 -14.74 2.91 -14.66
N VAL A 316 -15.67 2.50 -15.51
CA VAL A 316 -16.58 3.38 -16.26
C VAL A 316 -17.99 3.23 -15.69
N GLY A 317 -18.64 4.36 -15.42
CA GLY A 317 -20.03 4.37 -14.94
C GLY A 317 -20.72 5.70 -15.19
N ASN A 318 -22.02 5.76 -14.90
CA ASN A 318 -22.85 6.94 -15.16
C ASN A 318 -22.70 8.01 -14.06
N PHE A 319 -22.55 7.56 -12.81
CA PHE A 319 -22.37 8.41 -11.64
C PHE A 319 -21.19 7.94 -10.80
N PHE A 320 -20.58 8.86 -10.07
CA PHE A 320 -19.43 8.62 -9.20
C PHE A 320 -19.70 9.19 -7.81
N SER A 321 -19.35 8.44 -6.77
CA SER A 321 -19.45 8.88 -5.38
C SER A 321 -18.06 8.80 -4.73
N ASP A 322 -17.46 9.96 -4.48
CA ASP A 322 -16.20 10.05 -3.73
C ASP A 322 -16.48 9.86 -2.23
N CYS A 323 -16.06 8.72 -1.71
CA CYS A 323 -16.14 8.33 -0.31
C CYS A 323 -14.75 8.01 0.27
N THR A 324 -13.69 8.60 -0.30
CA THR A 324 -12.28 8.39 0.07
C THR A 324 -11.90 9.01 1.42
N GLY A 325 -12.81 9.76 2.05
CA GLY A 325 -12.58 10.50 3.29
C GLY A 325 -11.80 11.81 3.10
N HIS A 326 -10.95 11.89 2.07
CA HIS A 326 -10.12 13.06 1.77
C HIS A 326 -10.63 13.90 0.58
N GLY A 327 -11.69 13.45 -0.11
CA GLY A 327 -12.17 14.11 -1.34
C GLY A 327 -11.21 13.93 -2.52
N THR A 328 -10.46 12.82 -2.53
CA THR A 328 -9.38 12.57 -3.47
C THR A 328 -9.83 12.50 -4.92
N ILE A 329 -10.96 11.85 -5.20
CA ILE A 329 -11.48 11.74 -6.57
C ILE A 329 -12.01 13.09 -7.03
N GLY A 330 -12.68 13.84 -6.15
CA GLY A 330 -13.10 15.21 -6.42
C GLY A 330 -11.91 16.12 -6.77
N TYR A 331 -10.85 16.07 -5.98
CA TYR A 331 -9.60 16.80 -6.24
C TYR A 331 -9.00 16.42 -7.61
N LEU A 332 -8.87 15.12 -7.90
CA LEU A 332 -8.31 14.63 -9.16
C LEU A 332 -9.19 14.98 -10.38
N ALA A 333 -10.50 15.10 -10.19
CA ALA A 333 -11.44 15.56 -11.22
C ALA A 333 -11.40 17.07 -11.46
N GLY A 334 -10.63 17.83 -10.67
CA GLY A 334 -10.51 19.29 -10.78
C GLY A 334 -11.63 20.05 -10.07
N ALA A 335 -12.32 19.44 -9.10
CA ALA A 335 -13.27 20.16 -8.27
C ALA A 335 -12.57 21.23 -7.41
N ASP A 336 -13.30 22.30 -7.09
CA ASP A 336 -12.82 23.30 -6.14
C ASP A 336 -12.53 22.65 -4.78
N TRP A 337 -11.38 22.99 -4.21
CA TRP A 337 -10.94 22.48 -2.91
C TRP A 337 -10.23 23.58 -2.12
N GLU A 338 -10.18 23.39 -0.80
CA GLU A 338 -9.46 24.25 0.13
C GLU A 338 -8.72 23.36 1.12
N MET A 339 -7.49 23.74 1.45
CA MET A 339 -6.69 23.09 2.48
C MET A 339 -6.15 24.16 3.42
N GLU A 340 -6.48 24.05 4.71
CA GLU A 340 -5.93 24.91 5.74
C GLU A 340 -4.67 24.28 6.34
N ASP A 341 -3.49 24.65 5.82
CA ASP A 341 -2.19 24.15 6.30
C ASP A 341 -1.93 24.45 7.79
N LYS A 342 -2.63 25.43 8.36
CA LYS A 342 -2.51 25.90 9.74
C LYS A 342 -3.89 26.26 10.27
N GLY A 343 -4.38 25.59 11.31
CA GLY A 343 -5.65 26.01 11.92
C GLY A 343 -6.44 24.93 12.64
N ARG A 344 -6.44 23.67 12.16
CA ARG A 344 -6.89 22.43 12.84
C ARG A 344 -6.81 21.20 11.91
N MET A 345 -6.91 20.02 12.55
CA MET A 345 -6.88 18.62 12.06
C MET A 345 -5.51 17.98 11.83
N GLY A 346 -4.78 17.75 12.93
CA GLY A 346 -3.84 16.62 13.02
C GLY A 346 -4.60 15.32 13.31
N MET A 347 -3.99 14.16 13.03
CA MET A 347 -4.57 12.87 13.41
C MET A 347 -4.73 12.81 14.94
N SER A 348 -5.91 12.41 15.41
CA SER A 348 -6.08 12.01 16.80
C SER A 348 -5.35 10.69 17.02
N ASN A 349 -4.34 10.69 17.88
CA ASN A 349 -3.68 9.44 18.27
C ASN A 349 -4.37 8.91 19.53
N MET A 350 -4.98 7.74 19.40
CA MET A 350 -5.70 7.09 20.48
C MET A 350 -4.92 5.83 20.85
N TRP A 351 -4.51 5.70 22.10
CA TRP A 351 -3.86 4.49 22.59
C TRP A 351 -4.56 3.99 23.85
N ALA A 352 -4.56 2.68 24.01
CA ALA A 352 -4.93 2.02 25.24
C ALA A 352 -3.69 1.33 25.81
N TRP A 353 -3.60 1.24 27.12
CA TRP A 353 -2.57 0.44 27.79
C TRP A 353 -3.23 -0.39 28.88
N ASP A 354 -2.61 -1.51 29.23
CA ASP A 354 -3.01 -2.29 30.40
C ASP A 354 -1.80 -2.46 31.32
N GLU A 355 -2.07 -2.66 32.61
CA GLU A 355 -1.02 -2.93 33.58
C GLU A 355 -0.74 -4.44 33.58
N GLY A 356 0.44 -4.82 33.10
CA GLY A 356 0.91 -6.19 33.26
C GLY A 356 1.16 -6.52 34.73
N GLU A 357 0.96 -7.79 35.12
CA GLU A 357 1.22 -8.25 36.50
C GLU A 357 2.67 -7.98 36.98
N LYS A 358 3.60 -7.83 36.02
CA LYS A 358 5.02 -7.58 36.26
C LYS A 358 5.54 -6.57 35.22
N PRO A 359 6.54 -5.76 35.57
CA PRO A 359 7.24 -4.91 34.61
C PRO A 359 7.75 -5.73 33.42
N VAL A 360 7.45 -5.26 32.20
CA VAL A 360 7.98 -5.84 30.97
C VAL A 360 9.17 -4.98 30.53
N PRO A 361 10.37 -5.54 30.39
CA PRO A 361 11.51 -4.79 29.86
C PRO A 361 11.28 -4.49 28.37
N PHE A 362 11.56 -3.26 27.97
CA PHE A 362 11.63 -2.84 26.57
C PHE A 362 13.09 -2.57 26.19
N PRO A 363 13.46 -2.78 24.91
CA PRO A 363 14.77 -2.36 24.42
C PRO A 363 14.96 -0.86 24.62
N GLU A 364 16.21 -0.43 24.86
CA GLU A 364 16.55 0.98 24.89
C GLU A 364 16.29 1.61 23.52
N THR A 365 15.63 2.78 23.51
CA THR A 365 15.22 3.50 22.29
C THR A 365 15.87 4.89 22.26
N PRO A 366 17.18 5.00 21.98
CA PRO A 366 17.90 6.29 22.03
C PRO A 366 17.41 7.31 21.00
N TRP A 367 16.64 6.86 20.00
CA TRP A 367 15.98 7.68 18.98
C TRP A 367 14.59 8.16 19.40
N ALA A 368 14.00 7.60 20.47
CA ALA A 368 12.68 8.00 20.95
C ALA A 368 12.77 9.25 21.83
N LEU A 369 11.69 10.04 21.83
CA LEU A 369 11.55 11.13 22.79
C LEU A 369 11.31 10.55 24.19
N ASP A 370 12.06 11.04 25.17
CA ASP A 370 11.86 10.69 26.58
C ASP A 370 10.59 11.38 27.10
N LEU A 371 9.45 10.72 26.90
CA LEU A 371 8.14 11.18 27.35
C LEU A 371 7.92 10.77 28.80
N THR A 372 7.53 11.73 29.61
CA THR A 372 7.13 11.54 31.01
C THR A 372 5.62 11.78 31.16
N MET A 373 5.04 11.41 32.30
CA MET A 373 3.59 11.58 32.54
C MET A 373 3.08 13.02 32.35
N LYS A 374 3.93 14.04 32.54
CA LYS A 374 3.59 15.46 32.28
C LYS A 374 3.50 15.82 30.79
N ASP A 375 4.10 15.01 29.93
CA ASP A 375 4.10 15.22 28.48
C ASP A 375 2.84 14.61 27.84
N PHE A 376 2.09 13.79 28.60
CA PHE A 376 0.79 13.26 28.19
C PHE A 376 -0.35 14.16 28.70
N PRO A 377 -1.24 14.63 27.81
CA PRO A 377 -2.26 15.62 28.18
C PRO A 377 -3.36 15.03 29.08
N TYR A 378 -3.72 13.74 28.95
CA TYR A 378 -4.78 13.09 29.73
C TYR A 378 -4.63 11.56 29.80
N PRO A 379 -4.06 10.97 30.86
CA PRO A 379 -4.32 9.58 31.15
C PRO A 379 -5.63 9.47 31.94
N ARG A 380 -6.65 8.83 31.36
CA ARG A 380 -7.85 8.39 32.09
C ARG A 380 -7.97 6.89 31.94
N ASP A 381 -7.91 6.16 33.05
CA ASP A 381 -8.39 4.77 33.13
C ASP A 381 -7.92 3.87 31.97
N HIS A 382 -6.62 3.59 31.91
CA HIS A 382 -6.05 2.70 30.88
C HIS A 382 -6.23 3.17 29.42
N HIS A 383 -6.56 4.46 29.24
CA HIS A 383 -6.86 5.08 27.96
C HIS A 383 -6.19 6.46 27.85
N GLY A 384 -5.53 6.66 26.71
CA GLY A 384 -4.80 7.87 26.37
C GLY A 384 -5.31 8.40 25.05
N GLN A 385 -5.68 9.67 25.09
CA GLN A 385 -6.23 10.36 23.94
C GLN A 385 -5.32 11.55 23.68
N TRP A 386 -4.60 11.52 22.57
CA TRP A 386 -4.07 12.73 21.99
C TRP A 386 -5.02 13.18 20.91
N PHE A 387 -6.04 13.88 21.36
CA PHE A 387 -6.79 14.74 20.46
C PHE A 387 -5.92 15.95 20.17
N TRP A 388 -5.56 16.12 18.91
CA TRP A 388 -5.07 17.41 18.44
C TRP A 388 -6.23 18.43 18.28
N GLU A 389 -7.49 18.00 18.46
CA GLU A 389 -8.72 18.80 18.32
C GLU A 389 -9.29 19.40 19.61
#